data_AF-A0A355FE57-F1
#
_entry.id   AF-A0A355FE57-F1
#
_cell.length_a   1.000
_cell.length_b   1.000
_cell.length_c   1.000
_cell.angle_alpha   90.00
_cell.angle_beta   90.00
_cell.angle_gamma   90.00
#
_symmetry.space_group_name_H-M   'P 1'
#
loop_
_entity.id
_entity.type
_entity.pdbx_description
1 polymer ?
#
loop_
_entity_poly.entity_id
_entity_poly.type
_entity_poly.pdbx_seq_one_letter_code
_entity_poly.pdbx_strand_id
1 'polypeptide(L)'
;MQNFTVNQRGYYGEFGGAFVPEILHRCVTDLQQSYLPIIESESFRNEFYALLRDYAGRPSPLYLSKYLSAKHRCTVYLKREDLNHTGAHKINNTLGQ
;
A
#
# COMPACT_ATOMS: atom_id res chain seq x y z
N MET A 1 10.69 13.95 17.41
CA MET A 1 10.53 13.02 16.27
C MET A 1 10.52 13.86 15.01
N GLN A 2 11.36 13.56 14.01
CA GLN A 2 11.28 14.25 12.72
C GLN A 2 9.94 13.90 12.07
N ASN A 3 9.25 14.91 11.53
CA ASN A 3 7.98 14.71 10.82
C ASN A 3 8.30 14.15 9.42
N PHE A 4 7.95 12.89 9.17
CA PHE A 4 8.05 12.26 7.86
C PHE A 4 6.87 12.63 6.94
N THR A 5 6.48 13.90 6.96
CA THR A 5 5.36 14.42 6.17
C THR A 5 5.86 14.87 4.80
N VAL A 6 5.09 14.57 3.75
CA VAL A 6 5.38 15.03 2.40
C VAL A 6 5.18 16.54 2.28
N ASN A 7 6.05 17.24 1.54
CA ASN A 7 5.84 18.64 1.20
C ASN A 7 4.96 18.80 -0.05
N GLN A 8 4.55 20.04 -0.37
CA GLN A 8 3.68 20.29 -1.54
C GLN A 8 4.30 19.92 -2.89
N ARG A 9 5.63 19.74 -2.95
CA ARG A 9 6.34 19.31 -4.16
C ARG A 9 6.52 17.78 -4.23
N GLY A 10 5.94 17.03 -3.31
CA GLY A 10 6.03 15.56 -3.28
C GLY A 10 7.31 15.01 -2.67
N TYR A 11 8.04 15.78 -1.86
CA TYR A 11 9.28 15.30 -1.20
C TYR A 11 9.07 14.93 0.27
N TYR A 12 9.71 13.83 0.68
CA TYR A 12 9.97 13.42 2.05
C TYR A 12 11.42 13.77 2.41
N GLY A 13 11.62 14.93 3.04
CA GLY A 13 12.97 15.48 3.20
C GLY A 13 13.58 15.82 1.83
N GLU A 14 14.69 15.18 1.49
CA GLU A 14 15.38 15.35 0.20
C GLU A 14 14.95 14.34 -0.89
N PHE A 15 14.15 13.32 -0.54
CA PHE A 15 13.75 12.25 -1.47
C PHE A 15 12.32 12.43 -1.98
N GLY A 16 12.09 12.14 -3.26
CA GLY A 16 10.75 12.22 -3.88
C GLY A 16 10.72 13.22 -5.04
N GLY A 17 9.63 13.97 -5.16
CA GLY A 17 9.38 14.85 -6.30
C GLY A 17 8.94 14.11 -7.56
N ALA A 18 8.72 14.86 -8.63
CA ALA A 18 8.30 14.35 -9.93
C ALA A 18 9.32 14.73 -11.01
N PHE A 19 10.28 13.84 -11.27
CA PHE A 19 11.29 13.99 -12.33
C PHE A 19 10.84 13.24 -13.58
N VAL A 20 9.80 13.78 -14.24
CA VAL A 20 9.20 13.18 -15.45
C VAL A 20 9.34 14.11 -16.65
N PRO A 21 9.36 13.59 -17.89
CA PRO A 21 9.31 14.42 -19.09
C PRO A 21 8.07 15.31 -19.13
N GLU A 22 8.18 16.49 -19.76
CA GLU A 22 7.09 17.47 -19.88
C GLU A 22 5.78 16.86 -20.42
N ILE A 23 5.90 15.93 -21.37
CA ILE A 23 4.74 15.24 -21.97
C ILE A 23 3.91 14.43 -20.95
N LEU A 24 4.51 14.01 -19.83
CA LEU A 24 3.82 13.28 -18.75
C LEU A 24 3.29 14.20 -17.65
N HIS A 25 3.67 15.48 -17.63
CA HIS A 25 3.30 16.40 -16.56
C HIS A 25 1.79 16.51 -16.39
N ARG A 26 1.05 16.60 -17.51
CA ARG A 26 -0.41 16.64 -17.50
C ARG A 26 -1.03 15.38 -16.90
N CYS A 27 -0.59 14.19 -17.33
CA CYS A 27 -1.09 12.92 -16.80
C CYS A 27 -0.85 12.77 -15.30
N VAL A 28 0.33 13.18 -14.80
CA VAL A 28 0.65 13.14 -13.37
C VAL A 28 -0.21 14.12 -12.58
N THR A 29 -0.42 15.33 -13.11
CA THR A 29 -1.26 16.35 -12.46
C THR A 29 -2.73 15.90 -12.38
N ASP A 30 -3.27 15.35 -13.47
CA ASP A 30 -4.65 14.86 -13.54
C ASP A 30 -4.87 13.69 -12.54
N LEU A 31 -3.90 12.78 -12.45
CA LEU A 31 -3.90 11.70 -11.46
C LEU A 31 -3.87 12.26 -10.03
N GLN A 32 -2.96 13.19 -9.73
CA GLN A 32 -2.85 13.80 -8.40
C GLN A 32 -4.15 14.49 -7.97
N GLN A 33 -4.80 15.21 -8.88
CA GLN A 33 -6.06 15.93 -8.60
C GLN A 33 -7.24 14.97 -8.38
N SER A 34 -7.27 13.86 -9.12
CA SER A 34 -8.39 12.90 -9.06
C SER A 34 -8.25 11.90 -7.91
N TYR A 35 -7.02 11.60 -7.48
CA TYR A 35 -6.71 10.51 -6.57
C TYR A 35 -7.41 10.64 -5.21
N LEU A 36 -7.20 11.74 -4.48
CA LEU A 36 -7.78 11.92 -3.14
C LEU A 36 -9.32 11.87 -3.15
N PRO A 37 -10.03 12.60 -4.03
CA PRO A 37 -11.49 12.51 -4.10
C PRO A 37 -12.01 11.10 -4.37
N ILE A 38 -11.32 10.33 -5.23
CA ILE A 38 -11.75 8.97 -5.59
C ILE A 38 -11.55 8.02 -4.42
N ILE A 39 -10.35 7.97 -3.83
CA ILE A 39 -10.05 7.01 -2.76
C ILE A 39 -10.82 7.30 -1.46
N GLU A 40 -11.22 8.55 -1.26
CA GLU A 40 -12.02 8.98 -0.11
C GLU A 40 -13.53 8.76 -0.33
N SER A 41 -13.96 8.56 -1.57
CA SER A 41 -15.36 8.30 -1.89
C SER A 41 -15.87 6.99 -1.24
N GLU A 42 -17.09 7.02 -0.73
CA GLU A 42 -17.70 5.87 -0.07
C GLU A 42 -17.89 4.69 -1.03
N SER A 43 -18.29 4.96 -2.27
CA SER A 43 -18.47 3.95 -3.31
C SER A 43 -17.17 3.19 -3.59
N PHE A 44 -16.06 3.91 -3.79
CA PHE A 44 -14.76 3.29 -4.04
C PHE A 44 -14.30 2.46 -2.84
N ARG A 45 -14.39 3.02 -1.63
CA ARG A 45 -13.99 2.31 -0.41
C ARG A 45 -14.78 1.03 -0.22
N ASN A 46 -16.09 1.05 -0.45
CA ASN A 46 -16.95 -0.11 -0.30
C ASN A 46 -16.56 -1.21 -1.30
N GLU A 47 -16.34 -0.86 -2.57
CA GLU A 47 -15.89 -1.80 -3.60
C GLU A 47 -14.49 -2.34 -3.29
N PHE A 48 -13.55 -1.48 -2.95
CA PHE A 48 -12.18 -1.86 -2.62
C PHE A 48 -12.13 -2.82 -1.42
N TYR A 49 -12.87 -2.53 -0.33
CA TYR A 49 -12.92 -3.43 0.83
C TYR A 49 -13.63 -4.75 0.52
N ALA A 50 -14.65 -4.76 -0.35
CA ALA A 50 -15.26 -5.99 -0.82
C ALA A 50 -14.26 -6.85 -1.60
N LEU A 51 -13.52 -6.25 -2.55
CA LEU A 51 -12.48 -6.94 -3.31
C LEU A 51 -11.35 -7.47 -2.41
N LEU A 52 -10.90 -6.67 -1.45
CA LEU A 52 -9.87 -7.10 -0.50
C LEU A 52 -10.32 -8.33 0.31
N ARG A 53 -11.57 -8.36 0.75
CA ARG A 53 -12.13 -9.46 1.54
C ARG A 53 -12.43 -10.69 0.69
N ASP A 54 -13.21 -10.50 -0.36
CA ASP A 54 -13.85 -11.59 -1.11
C ASP A 54 -12.97 -12.14 -2.23
N TYR A 55 -12.06 -11.33 -2.78
CA TYR A 55 -11.16 -11.72 -3.86
C TYR A 55 -9.71 -11.89 -3.38
N ALA A 56 -9.15 -10.90 -2.68
CA ALA A 56 -7.75 -10.98 -2.22
C ALA A 56 -7.55 -11.91 -1.01
N GLY A 57 -8.62 -12.24 -0.28
CA GLY A 57 -8.59 -13.13 0.88
C GLY A 57 -8.12 -12.46 2.17
N ARG A 58 -8.36 -11.16 2.34
CA ARG A 58 -8.00 -10.43 3.56
C ARG A 58 -9.03 -10.63 4.68
N PRO A 59 -8.60 -10.56 5.95
CA PRO A 59 -7.25 -10.26 6.44
C PRO A 59 -6.29 -11.46 6.36
N SER A 60 -5.04 -11.21 5.97
CA SER A 60 -3.97 -12.20 6.08
C SER A 60 -3.63 -12.48 7.56
N PRO A 61 -3.37 -13.74 7.96
CA PRO A 61 -3.06 -14.08 9.34
C PRO A 61 -1.68 -13.56 9.78
N LEU A 62 -1.50 -13.42 11.09
CA LEU A 62 -0.21 -13.18 11.73
C LEU A 62 0.25 -14.50 12.39
N TYR A 63 1.32 -15.10 11.88
CA TYR A 63 1.76 -16.43 12.30
C TYR A 63 2.96 -16.34 13.26
N LEU A 64 2.83 -16.86 14.48
CA LEU A 64 3.95 -16.99 15.42
C LEU A 64 4.86 -18.17 15.03
N SER A 65 6.05 -17.87 14.51
CA SER A 65 7.00 -18.91 14.12
C SER A 65 7.83 -19.38 15.32
N LYS A 66 7.40 -20.49 15.94
CA LYS A 66 8.08 -21.08 17.12
C LYS A 66 9.54 -21.42 16.83
N TYR A 67 9.83 -21.99 15.66
CA TYR A 67 11.19 -22.40 15.30
C TYR A 67 12.13 -21.19 15.12
N LEU A 68 11.71 -20.18 14.35
CA LEU A 68 12.50 -18.95 14.19
C LEU A 68 12.66 -18.23 15.52
N SER A 69 11.61 -18.23 16.34
CA SER A 69 11.65 -17.59 17.65
C SER A 69 12.68 -18.26 18.57
N ALA A 70 12.70 -19.59 18.62
CA ALA A 70 13.69 -20.35 19.39
C ALA A 70 15.12 -20.15 18.84
N LYS A 71 15.29 -20.19 17.51
CA LYS A 71 16.58 -20.02 16.85
C LYS A 71 17.21 -18.65 17.12
N HIS A 72 16.41 -17.59 17.10
CA HIS A 72 16.89 -16.21 17.25
C HIS A 72 16.71 -15.64 18.67
N ARG A 73 16.15 -16.43 19.61
CA ARG A 73 15.88 -16.02 21.00
C ARG A 73 15.06 -14.73 21.10
N CYS A 74 14.11 -14.54 20.18
CA CYS A 74 13.18 -13.43 20.14
C CYS A 74 11.81 -13.90 19.63
N THR A 75 10.75 -13.13 19.83
CA THR A 75 9.42 -13.50 19.30
C THR A 75 9.30 -13.08 17.84
N VAL A 76 9.19 -14.06 16.93
CA VAL A 76 9.08 -13.82 15.49
C VAL A 76 7.66 -14.10 15.00
N TYR A 77 6.98 -13.06 14.54
CA TYR A 77 5.71 -13.15 13.82
C TYR A 77 5.89 -12.92 12.33
N LEU A 78 5.18 -13.70 11.51
CA LEU A 78 5.14 -13.56 10.06
C LEU A 78 3.78 -13.00 9.65
N LYS A 79 3.74 -11.81 9.04
CA LYS A 79 2.52 -11.28 8.41
C LYS A 79 2.35 -11.95 7.05
N ARG A 80 1.34 -12.82 6.92
CA ARG A 80 1.21 -13.80 5.84
C ARG A 80 0.62 -13.24 4.54
N GLU A 81 1.20 -12.16 3.99
CA GLU A 81 0.77 -11.61 2.70
C GLU A 81 1.04 -12.56 1.51
N ASP A 82 1.84 -13.60 1.73
CA ASP A 82 2.01 -14.73 0.80
C ASP A 82 0.72 -15.53 0.57
N LEU A 83 -0.25 -15.41 1.48
CA LEU A 83 -1.55 -16.08 1.37
C LEU A 83 -2.61 -15.25 0.64
N ASN A 84 -2.31 -14.01 0.28
CA ASN A 84 -3.22 -13.23 -0.54
C ASN A 84 -3.37 -13.90 -1.91
N HIS A 85 -4.50 -13.68 -2.59
CA HIS A 85 -4.63 -14.08 -3.98
C HIS A 85 -3.47 -13.50 -4.82
N THR A 86 -2.97 -14.25 -5.80
CA THR A 86 -1.68 -14.02 -6.51
C THR A 86 -0.37 -14.21 -5.72
N GLY A 87 -0.43 -14.50 -4.41
CA GLY A 87 0.71 -14.95 -3.60
C GLY A 87 1.62 -13.84 -3.06
N ALA A 88 1.21 -12.57 -3.11
CA ALA A 88 1.98 -11.45 -2.57
C ALA A 88 1.12 -10.25 -2.19
N HIS A 89 1.70 -9.30 -1.45
CA HIS A 89 1.04 -8.05 -1.06
C HIS A 89 0.70 -7.12 -2.25
N LYS A 90 1.26 -7.35 -3.44
CA LYS A 90 1.07 -6.46 -4.61
C LYS A 90 -0.39 -6.38 -5.07
N ILE A 91 -1.18 -7.44 -4.89
CA ILE A 91 -2.60 -7.44 -5.24
C ILE A 91 -3.38 -6.34 -4.51
N ASN A 92 -2.99 -5.99 -3.28
CA ASN A 92 -3.65 -4.93 -2.52
C ASN A 92 -3.59 -3.59 -3.25
N ASN A 93 -2.46 -3.30 -3.91
CA ASN A 93 -2.27 -2.08 -4.68
C ASN A 93 -2.98 -2.17 -6.04
N THR A 94 -2.85 -3.30 -6.74
CA THR A 94 -3.48 -3.49 -8.05
C THR A 94 -5.00 -3.40 -8.00
N LEU A 95 -5.64 -3.80 -6.89
CA LEU A 95 -7.09 -3.65 -6.71
C LEU A 95 -7.54 -2.22 -6.41
N GLY A 96 -6.64 -1.36 -5.92
CA GLY A 96 -6.93 0.04 -5.57
C GLY A 96 -6.42 1.05 -6.60
N GLN A 97 -5.83 0.58 -7.70
CA GLN A 97 -5.38 1.38 -8.86
C GLN A 97 -6.42 1.34 -9.97
#